data_AF-A0A429PW40-F1
#
_entry.id   AF-A0A429PW40-F1
#
_cell.length_a   1.000
_cell.length_b   1.000
_cell.length_c   1.000
_cell.angle_alpha   90.00
_cell.angle_beta   90.00
_cell.angle_gamma   90.00
#
_symmetry.space_group_name_H-M   'P 1'
#
loop_
_entity.id
_entity.type
_entity.pdbx_description
1 polymer ?
#
loop_
_entity_poly.entity_id
_entity_poly.type
_entity_poly.pdbx_seq_one_letter_code
_entity_poly.pdbx_strand_id
1 'polypeptide(L)' 'MCVRCHCVTDEPVVVAEVHQNSGPGWNVYACPECAPYFPPVPDVLDLLKDRHRLHDGGAE' A
#
# COMPACT_ATOMS: atom_id res chain seq x y z
N MET A 1 15.16 -3.53 -6.76
CA MET A 1 15.76 -2.38 -6.05
C MET A 1 14.86 -2.03 -4.88
N CYS A 2 15.41 -1.91 -3.67
CA CYS A 2 14.67 -1.57 -2.45
C CYS A 2 14.53 -0.05 -2.31
N VAL A 3 13.32 0.45 -2.03
CA VAL A 3 13.05 1.89 -1.86
C VAL A 3 13.72 2.50 -0.61
N ARG A 4 14.10 1.69 0.38
CA ARG A 4 14.72 2.16 1.64
C ARG A 4 16.24 2.16 1.59
N CYS A 5 16.84 1.01 1.27
CA CYS A 5 18.30 0.84 1.31
C CYS A 5 18.97 0.95 -0.07
N HIS A 6 18.18 1.08 -1.14
CA HIS A 6 18.64 1.20 -2.53
C HIS A 6 19.39 0.00 -3.12
N CYS A 7 19.59 -1.09 -2.35
CA CYS A 7 20.17 -2.33 -2.86
C CYS A 7 19.21 -3.05 -3.83
N VAL A 8 19.77 -3.72 -4.83
CA VAL A 8 19.04 -4.69 -5.65
C VAL A 8 18.83 -5.96 -4.82
N THR A 9 17.66 -6.58 -4.97
CA THR A 9 17.26 -7.79 -4.27
C THR A 9 16.49 -8.66 -5.25
N ASP A 10 16.67 -9.97 -5.16
CA ASP A 10 15.96 -10.96 -5.96
C ASP A 10 14.61 -11.35 -5.31
N GLU A 11 14.33 -10.88 -4.10
CA GLU A 11 13.12 -11.15 -3.33
C GLU A 11 12.36 -9.85 -2.98
N PRO A 12 11.83 -9.12 -3.98
CA PRO A 12 11.15 -7.85 -3.73
C PRO A 12 9.77 -8.06 -3.07
N VAL A 13 9.51 -7.30 -2.00
CA VAL A 13 8.22 -7.27 -1.29
C VAL A 13 7.50 -5.96 -1.61
N VAL A 14 6.22 -6.01 -1.97
CA VAL A 14 5.39 -4.81 -2.17
C VAL A 14 5.09 -4.16 -0.82
N VAL A 15 5.39 -2.87 -0.68
CA VAL A 15 5.18 -2.11 0.56
C VAL A 15 4.26 -0.91 0.42
N ALA A 16 3.98 -0.48 -0.81
CA ALA A 16 2.97 0.52 -1.11
C ALA A 16 2.55 0.43 -2.58
N GLU A 17 1.37 0.94 -2.88
CA GLU A 17 0.86 1.10 -4.24
C GLU A 17 0.64 2.60 -4.50
N VAL A 18 1.14 3.07 -5.63
CA VAL A 18 0.96 4.47 -6.06
C VAL A 18 -0.19 4.52 -7.04
N HIS A 19 -1.31 5.10 -6.60
CA HIS A 19 -2.43 5.42 -7.46
C HIS A 19 -2.21 6.77 -8.15
N GLN A 20 -2.58 6.87 -9.42
CA GLN A 20 -2.42 8.09 -10.22
C GLN A 20 -3.77 8.50 -10.80
N ASN A 21 -3.95 9.81 -11.01
CA ASN A 21 -5.17 10.35 -11.62
C ASN A 21 -5.25 10.08 -13.13
N SER A 22 -4.13 9.71 -13.75
CA SER A 22 -4.05 9.38 -15.18
C SER A 22 -2.90 8.40 -15.42
N GLY A 23 -3.14 7.40 -16.28
CA GLY A 23 -2.22 6.30 -16.52
C GLY A 23 -2.28 5.20 -15.44
N PRO A 24 -1.59 4.06 -15.65
CA PRO A 24 -1.53 3.00 -14.66
C PRO A 24 -0.72 3.44 -13.43
N GLY A 25 -1.20 3.05 -12.25
CA GLY A 25 -0.41 3.12 -11.03
C GLY A 25 0.78 2.15 -11.04
N TRP A 26 1.59 2.19 -9.99
CA TRP A 26 2.74 1.28 -9.86
C TRP A 26 2.98 0.86 -8.41
N ASN A 27 3.67 -0.26 -8.25
CA ASN A 27 4.03 -0.81 -6.95
C ASN A 27 5.38 -0.28 -6.47
N VAL A 28 5.48 -0.05 -5.17
CA VAL A 28 6.72 0.30 -4.46
C VAL A 28 7.24 -0.96 -3.77
N TYR A 29 8.53 -1.24 -3.95
CA TYR A 29 9.16 -2.47 -3.47
C TYR A 29 10.23 -2.20 -2.41
N ALA A 30 10.35 -3.10 -1.43
CA ALA A 30 11.43 -3.18 -0.46
C ALA A 30 12.07 -4.59 -0.47
N CYS A 31 13.30 -4.72 0.03
CA CYS A 31 13.87 -6.04 0.34
C CYS A 31 13.25 -6.62 1.62
N PRO A 32 13.37 -7.95 1.86
CA PRO A 32 12.75 -8.60 3.02
C PRO A 32 13.17 -7.98 4.36
N GLU A 33 14.45 -7.61 4.49
CA GLU A 33 14.98 -6.95 5.68
C GLU A 33 14.35 -5.57 5.94
N CYS A 34 13.96 -4.87 4.88
CA CYS A 34 13.41 -3.51 4.98
C CYS A 34 11.88 -3.48 5.04
N ALA A 35 11.20 -4.51 4.55
CA ALA A 35 9.73 -4.55 4.46
C ALA A 35 9.02 -4.36 5.82
N PRO A 36 9.47 -4.95 6.94
CA PRO A 36 8.80 -4.78 8.25
C PRO A 36 8.76 -3.35 8.79
N TYR A 37 9.54 -2.43 8.23
CA TYR A 37 9.52 -1.03 8.64
C TYR A 37 8.46 -0.19 7.93
N PHE A 38 7.74 -0.76 6.96
CA PHE A 38 6.62 -0.11 6.31
C PHE A 38 5.30 -0.55 6.96
N PRO A 39 4.30 0.34 7.02
CA PRO A 39 2.96 -0.09 7.40
C PRO A 39 2.46 -1.17 6.42
N PRO A 40 1.65 -2.13 6.90
CA PRO A 40 1.05 -3.11 6.01
C PRO A 40 0.20 -2.40 4.95
N VAL A 41 0.30 -2.86 3.70
CA VAL A 41 -0.57 -2.39 2.63
C VAL A 41 -2.01 -2.74 3.01
N PRO A 42 -2.92 -1.76 3.14
CA PRO A 42 -4.29 -2.04 3.54
C PRO A 42 -4.98 -2.90 2.49
N ASP A 43 -5.73 -3.90 2.93
CA ASP A 43 -6.58 -4.67 2.03
C ASP A 43 -7.72 -3.80 1.49
N VAL A 44 -8.01 -3.92 0.19
CA VAL A 44 -9.04 -3.15 -0.49
C VAL A 44 -10.42 -3.31 0.14
N LEU A 45 -10.74 -4.51 0.66
CA LEU A 45 -12.01 -4.79 1.30
C LEU A 45 -12.11 -4.08 2.66
N ASP A 46 -11.00 -3.93 3.37
CA ASP A 46 -10.98 -3.22 4.64
C ASP A 46 -11.16 -1.71 4.44
N LEU A 47 -10.53 -1.13 3.41
CA LEU A 47 -10.75 0.27 3.02
C LEU A 47 -12.22 0.56 2.65
N LEU A 48 -12.90 -0.37 1.98
CA LEU A 48 -14.31 -0.22 1.63
C LEU A 48 -15.23 -0.25 2.85
N LYS A 49 -14.94 -1.13 3.83
CA LYS A 49 -15.71 -1.21 5.09
C LYS A 49 -15.60 0.09 5.89
N ASP A 50 -14.41 0.68 5.98
CA ASP A 50 -14.22 1.93 6.72
C ASP A 50 -14.96 3.11 6.06
N ARG A 51 -15.03 3.14 4.73
CA ARG A 51 -15.84 4.12 4.00
C ARG A 51 -17.33 3.98 4.29
N HIS A 52 -17.85 2.75 4.38
CA HIS A 52 -19.27 2.52 4.68
C HIS A 52 -19.63 3.02 6.08
N ARG A 53 -18.79 2.74 7.09
CA ARG A 53 -18.97 3.26 8.46
C ARG A 53 -19.02 4.78 8.52
N LEU A 54 -18.21 5.46 7.71
CA LEU A 54 -18.25 6.92 7.59
C LEU A 54 -19.53 7.43 6.91
N HIS A 55 -20.10 6.66 5.99
CA HIS A 55 -21.31 7.04 5.24
C HIS A 55 -22.61 6.76 6.02
N ASP A 56 -22.66 5.66 6.79
CA ASP A 56 -23.83 5.25 7.57
C ASP A 56 -24.08 6.09 8.84
N GLY A 57 -23.13 6.96 9.22
CA GLY A 57 -23.27 7.88 10.34
C GLY A 57 -24.13 9.13 10.06
N GLY A 58 -24.74 9.22 8.87
CA GLY A 58 -25.57 10.34 8.41
C GLY A 58 -27.00 9.93 8.07
N ALA A 59 -27.74 9.37 9.03
CA ALA A 59 -29.19 9.31 9.00
C ALA A 59 -29.72 9.74 10.37
N GLU A 60 -30.17 10.99 10.42
CA GLU A 60 -31.00 11.59 11.47
C GLU A 60 -32.41 10.98 11.51
#